data_AF-A0A7S1C8Y3-F1
#
_entry.id   AF-A0A7S1C8Y3-F1
#
_cell.length_a   1.000
_cell.length_b   1.000
_cell.length_c   1.000
_cell.angle_alpha   90.00
_cell.angle_beta   90.00
_cell.angle_gamma   90.00
#
_symmetry.space_group_name_H-M   'P 1'
#
loop_
_entity.id
_entity.type
_entity.pdbx_description
1 polymer ?
#
loop_
_entity_poly.entity_id
_entity_poly.type
_entity_poly.pdbx_seq_one_letter_code
_entity_poly.pdbx_strand_id
1 'polypeptide(L)'
;LKEEAARKRRQRGADITSINPAMAFADSRLVSGESAMNLYLCLPFQQDSGGYEAATAPRTNLLFATWNSYPRTVGQLQATLEGGAHGDVGPTLVLVRCGDQIFGGYASQRWSFEGRFHGTPKSFLFSITRDCKIPYHG
;
A
#
# COMPACT_ATOMS: atom_id res chain seq x y z
N LEU A 1 5.62 5.76 11.82
CA LEU A 1 4.49 5.89 10.86
C LEU A 1 3.51 6.97 11.33
N LYS A 2 3.08 6.95 12.60
CA LYS A 2 2.14 7.92 13.17
C LYS A 2 2.59 9.37 12.96
N GLU A 3 3.85 9.69 13.25
CA GLU A 3 4.38 11.05 13.08
C GLU A 3 4.37 11.51 11.61
N GLU A 4 4.76 10.64 10.69
CA GLU A 4 4.72 10.95 9.25
C GLU A 4 3.29 11.13 8.76
N ALA A 5 2.37 10.26 9.20
CA ALA A 5 0.94 10.40 8.91
C ALA A 5 0.38 11.72 9.45
N ALA A 6 0.73 12.09 10.69
CA ALA A 6 0.34 13.37 11.29
C ALA A 6 0.89 14.56 10.49
N ARG A 7 2.15 14.49 10.06
CA ARG A 7 2.74 15.50 9.17
C ARG A 7 1.99 15.58 7.84
N LYS A 8 1.63 14.44 7.23
CA LYS A 8 0.88 14.39 5.97
C LYS A 8 -0.55 14.92 6.11
N ARG A 9 -1.24 14.67 7.23
CA ARG A 9 -2.54 15.28 7.56
C ARG A 9 -2.44 16.81 7.59
N ARG A 10 -1.41 17.35 8.25
CA ARG A 10 -1.15 18.80 8.28
C ARG A 10 -0.85 19.37 6.91
N GLN A 11 -0.07 18.66 6.08
CA GLN A 11 0.34 19.12 4.75
C GLN A 11 -0.78 19.08 3.70
N ARG A 12 -1.74 18.17 3.83
CA ARG A 12 -2.76 17.89 2.81
C ARG A 12 -4.15 18.50 3.11
N GLY A 13 -4.28 19.34 4.15
CA GLY A 13 -5.49 20.13 4.40
C GLY A 13 -6.80 19.33 4.49
N ALA A 14 -7.91 19.96 4.10
CA ALA A 14 -9.28 19.40 4.18
C ALA A 14 -9.54 18.22 3.23
N ASP A 15 -8.77 18.04 2.16
CA ASP A 15 -8.97 16.98 1.15
C ASP A 15 -8.80 15.55 1.70
N ILE A 16 -8.11 15.38 2.82
CA ILE A 16 -7.97 14.08 3.50
C ILE A 16 -9.05 13.83 4.56
N THR A 17 -9.72 14.89 5.04
CA THR A 17 -10.76 14.76 6.07
C THR A 17 -12.02 14.07 5.54
N SER A 18 -12.18 14.01 4.21
CA SER A 18 -13.22 13.23 3.53
C SER A 18 -12.87 11.74 3.36
N ILE A 19 -11.60 11.35 3.58
CA ILE A 19 -11.19 9.94 3.48
C ILE A 19 -11.61 9.25 4.77
N ASN A 20 -12.70 8.49 4.67
CA ASN A 20 -13.15 7.65 5.76
C ASN A 20 -12.08 6.57 6.06
N PRO A 21 -11.60 6.43 7.32
CA PRO A 21 -10.69 5.36 7.71
C PRO A 21 -11.17 3.95 7.35
N ALA A 22 -12.49 3.73 7.26
CA ALA A 22 -13.07 2.48 6.80
C ALA A 22 -12.77 2.16 5.32
N MET A 23 -12.38 3.15 4.52
CA MET A 23 -12.02 2.97 3.12
C MET A 23 -10.54 2.64 2.91
N ALA A 24 -9.68 2.95 3.88
CA ALA A 24 -8.26 2.63 3.80
C ALA A 24 -8.06 1.14 4.06
N PHE A 25 -7.70 0.38 3.03
CA PHE A 25 -7.51 -1.07 3.10
C PHE A 25 -8.75 -1.81 3.62
N ALA A 26 -9.94 -1.44 3.13
CA ALA A 26 -11.23 -1.96 3.60
C ALA A 26 -11.32 -3.49 3.65
N ASP A 27 -10.68 -4.18 2.70
CA ASP A 27 -10.68 -5.63 2.59
C ASP A 27 -9.60 -6.33 3.46
N SER A 28 -8.80 -5.57 4.20
CA SER A 28 -7.72 -6.11 5.01
C SER A 28 -8.22 -6.72 6.30
N ARG A 29 -7.76 -7.95 6.60
CA ARG A 29 -7.90 -8.58 7.92
C ARG A 29 -6.75 -8.29 8.87
N LEU A 30 -5.72 -7.57 8.40
CA LEU A 30 -4.50 -7.30 9.17
C LEU A 30 -4.45 -5.89 9.73
N VAL A 31 -5.12 -4.93 9.09
CA VAL A 31 -5.12 -3.52 9.50
C VAL A 31 -6.52 -2.95 9.38
N SER A 32 -6.89 -2.08 10.31
CA SER A 32 -8.16 -1.35 10.27
C SER A 32 -8.02 -0.02 11.02
N GLY A 33 -9.04 0.84 10.93
CA GLY A 33 -9.12 2.08 11.70
C GLY A 33 -7.90 2.98 11.54
N GLU A 34 -7.33 3.41 12.68
CA GLU A 34 -6.25 4.40 12.68
C GLU A 34 -4.94 3.86 12.09
N SER A 35 -4.59 2.58 12.33
CA SER A 35 -3.35 2.01 11.79
C SER A 35 -3.41 1.89 10.26
N ALA A 36 -4.56 1.52 9.71
CA ALA A 36 -4.80 1.49 8.28
C ALA A 36 -4.67 2.91 7.68
N MET A 37 -5.31 3.90 8.31
CA MET A 37 -5.22 5.29 7.87
C MET A 37 -3.79 5.85 7.95
N ASN A 38 -3.06 5.58 9.05
CA ASN A 38 -1.69 6.06 9.22
C ASN A 38 -0.78 5.50 8.12
N LEU A 39 -0.93 4.22 7.78
CA LEU A 39 -0.20 3.61 6.66
C LEU A 39 -0.60 4.22 5.31
N TYR A 40 -1.91 4.36 5.06
CA TYR A 40 -2.45 4.92 3.82
C TYR A 40 -1.90 6.33 3.54
N LEU A 41 -1.82 7.17 4.57
CA LEU A 41 -1.28 8.53 4.46
C LEU A 41 0.22 8.59 4.15
N CYS A 42 0.96 7.53 4.48
CA CYS A 42 2.38 7.41 4.19
C CYS A 42 2.66 6.99 2.73
N LEU A 43 1.61 6.63 1.96
CA LEU A 43 1.76 6.24 0.56
C LEU A 43 2.05 7.45 -0.33
N PRO A 44 2.98 7.32 -1.29
CA PRO A 44 3.38 8.38 -2.21
C PRO A 44 2.39 8.48 -3.38
N PHE A 45 1.15 8.86 -3.09
CA PHE A 45 0.17 9.15 -4.14
C PHE A 45 0.71 10.22 -5.09
N GLN A 46 0.70 9.94 -6.40
CA GLN A 46 0.91 10.98 -7.40
C GLN A 46 -0.36 11.83 -7.42
N GLN A 47 -0.22 13.12 -7.10
CA GLN A 47 -1.23 14.08 -7.50
C GLN A 47 -1.03 14.25 -9.00
N ASP A 48 -1.88 13.64 -9.83
CA ASP A 48 -1.93 14.00 -11.23
C ASP A 48 -2.42 15.44 -11.31
N SER A 49 -1.48 16.36 -11.45
CA SER A 49 -1.70 17.81 -11.53
C SER A 49 -2.26 18.24 -12.91
N GLY A 50 -3.06 17.37 -13.55
CA GLY A 50 -3.39 17.42 -14.97
C GLY A 50 -4.85 17.68 -15.32
N GLY A 51 -5.70 18.10 -14.39
CA GLY A 51 -7.10 18.40 -14.69
C GLY A 51 -7.81 19.16 -13.59
N TYR A 52 -8.87 19.89 -13.95
CA TYR A 52 -9.73 20.66 -13.04
C TYR A 52 -10.55 19.80 -12.06
N GLU A 53 -10.35 18.49 -12.03
CA GLU A 53 -10.99 17.59 -11.07
C GLU A 53 -10.13 17.46 -9.82
N ALA A 54 -10.73 17.70 -8.65
CA ALA A 54 -10.08 17.51 -7.36
C ALA A 54 -9.46 16.10 -7.31
N ALA A 55 -8.15 16.05 -7.01
CA ALA A 55 -7.38 14.81 -6.96
C ALA A 55 -8.05 13.81 -6.01
N THR A 56 -8.82 12.87 -6.55
CA THR A 56 -9.53 11.87 -5.76
C THR A 56 -8.51 10.91 -5.18
N ALA A 57 -8.52 10.74 -3.86
CA ALA A 57 -7.60 9.85 -3.18
C ALA A 57 -7.76 8.41 -3.72
N PRO A 58 -6.67 7.72 -4.10
CA PRO A 58 -6.77 6.43 -4.77
C PRO A 58 -7.33 5.36 -3.82
N ARG A 59 -8.24 4.53 -4.34
CA ARG A 59 -8.83 3.42 -3.59
C ARG A 59 -7.85 2.23 -3.56
N THR A 60 -7.76 1.59 -2.40
CA THR A 60 -7.00 0.34 -2.24
C THR A 60 -7.89 -0.85 -2.53
N ASN A 61 -7.42 -1.79 -3.34
CA ASN A 61 -8.11 -3.05 -3.61
C ASN A 61 -7.26 -4.22 -3.11
N LEU A 62 -7.89 -5.23 -2.51
CA LEU A 62 -7.20 -6.48 -2.17
C LEU A 62 -7.01 -7.34 -3.43
N LEU A 63 -5.76 -7.54 -3.82
CA LEU A 63 -5.40 -8.35 -4.99
C LEU A 63 -5.24 -9.82 -4.62
N PHE A 64 -4.51 -10.10 -3.54
CA PHE A 64 -4.18 -11.46 -3.11
C PHE A 64 -4.13 -11.52 -1.58
N ALA A 65 -4.63 -12.62 -1.01
CA ALA A 65 -4.50 -12.90 0.41
C ALA A 65 -4.42 -14.39 0.68
N THR A 66 -3.49 -14.82 1.53
CA THR A 66 -3.31 -16.24 1.86
C THR A 66 -4.48 -16.87 2.62
N TRP A 67 -5.48 -16.10 3.05
CA TRP A 67 -6.67 -16.62 3.73
C TRP A 67 -7.86 -16.91 2.80
N ASN A 68 -7.90 -16.34 1.59
CA ASN A 68 -8.95 -16.58 0.58
C ASN A 68 -8.42 -16.96 -0.81
N SER A 69 -7.14 -16.80 -1.08
CA SER A 69 -6.53 -17.21 -2.34
C SER A 69 -6.01 -18.65 -2.25
N TYR A 70 -6.42 -19.49 -3.20
CA TYR A 70 -5.97 -20.87 -3.32
C TYR A 70 -5.50 -21.14 -4.75
N PRO A 71 -4.35 -21.81 -4.94
CA PRO A 71 -3.40 -22.27 -3.91
C PRO A 71 -2.61 -21.11 -3.27
N ARG A 72 -2.10 -21.33 -2.05
CA ARG A 72 -1.31 -20.33 -1.30
C ARG A 72 0.16 -20.36 -1.70
N THR A 73 0.45 -20.10 -2.98
CA THR A 73 1.79 -20.21 -3.56
C THR A 73 2.25 -18.90 -4.18
N VAL A 74 3.57 -18.75 -4.33
CA VAL A 74 4.16 -17.63 -5.07
C VAL A 74 3.70 -17.65 -6.53
N GLY A 75 3.54 -18.83 -7.13
CA GLY A 75 3.00 -18.96 -8.49
C GLY A 75 1.58 -18.41 -8.63
N GLN A 76 0.70 -18.62 -7.64
CA GLN A 76 -0.63 -18.03 -7.65
C GLN A 76 -0.59 -16.51 -7.44
N LEU A 77 0.28 -16.02 -6.56
CA LEU A 77 0.51 -14.59 -6.40
C LEU A 77 0.97 -13.96 -7.73
N GLN A 78 1.94 -14.57 -8.40
CA GLN A 78 2.42 -14.14 -9.71
C GLN A 78 1.29 -14.13 -10.73
N ALA A 79 0.52 -15.21 -10.84
CA ALA A 79 -0.63 -15.29 -11.74
C ALA A 79 -1.69 -14.21 -11.44
N THR A 80 -1.90 -13.84 -10.17
CA THR A 80 -2.81 -12.73 -9.80
C THR A 80 -2.25 -11.35 -10.18
N LEU A 81 -0.93 -11.16 -10.12
CA LEU A 81 -0.28 -9.88 -10.44
C LEU A 81 -0.06 -9.71 -11.96
N GLU A 82 0.12 -10.79 -12.70
CA GLU A 82 0.29 -10.81 -14.17
C GLU A 82 -1.04 -11.00 -14.92
N GLY A 83 -1.99 -11.72 -14.30
CA GLY A 83 -3.28 -12.04 -14.88
C GLY A 83 -4.17 -10.81 -14.97
N GLY A 84 -4.36 -10.31 -16.20
CA GLY A 84 -5.00 -9.04 -16.55
C GLY A 84 -6.45 -8.79 -16.11
N ALA A 85 -7.01 -9.54 -15.16
CA ALA A 85 -8.29 -9.20 -14.52
C ALA A 85 -8.24 -7.85 -13.78
N HIS A 86 -7.03 -7.40 -13.40
CA HIS A 86 -6.81 -6.14 -12.69
C HIS A 86 -6.04 -5.07 -13.51
N GLY A 87 -5.74 -5.33 -14.79
CA GLY A 87 -4.95 -4.41 -15.62
C GLY A 87 -3.48 -4.27 -15.16
N ASP A 88 -2.85 -3.12 -15.43
CA ASP A 88 -1.49 -2.81 -14.98
C ASP A 88 -1.47 -2.68 -13.43
N VAL A 89 -1.06 -3.75 -12.75
CA VAL A 89 -1.11 -3.84 -11.28
C VAL A 89 0.09 -3.14 -10.66
N GLY A 90 -0.07 -1.86 -10.30
CA GLY A 90 0.94 -1.11 -9.56
C GLY A 90 0.59 0.38 -9.41
N PRO A 91 0.99 1.03 -8.30
CA PRO A 91 1.81 0.52 -7.21
C PRO A 91 1.08 -0.43 -6.26
N THR A 92 1.82 -1.26 -5.52
CA THR A 92 1.26 -2.27 -4.60
C THR A 92 1.82 -2.15 -3.19
N LEU A 93 1.07 -2.65 -2.21
CA LEU A 93 1.50 -2.75 -0.83
C LEU A 93 1.28 -4.18 -0.32
N VAL A 94 2.31 -4.76 0.26
CA VAL A 94 2.27 -6.10 0.87
C VAL A 94 2.14 -5.94 2.38
N LEU A 95 1.19 -6.64 2.99
CA LEU A 95 1.05 -6.77 4.44
C LEU A 95 1.33 -8.22 4.86
N VAL A 96 2.16 -8.36 5.89
CA VAL A 96 2.54 -9.64 6.47
C VAL A 96 2.24 -9.59 7.97
N ARG A 97 1.68 -10.68 8.50
CA ARG A 97 1.56 -10.92 9.94
C ARG A 97 2.36 -12.16 10.33
N CYS A 98 3.24 -12.01 11.31
CA CYS A 98 3.98 -13.10 11.93
C CYS A 98 3.86 -12.97 13.46
N GLY A 99 3.14 -13.89 14.10
CA GLY A 99 2.70 -13.72 15.49
C GLY A 99 1.96 -12.38 15.66
N ASP A 100 2.42 -11.58 16.61
CA ASP A 100 1.85 -10.25 16.90
C ASP A 100 2.46 -9.13 16.05
N GLN A 101 3.41 -9.42 15.16
CA GLN A 101 4.09 -8.43 14.34
C GLN A 101 3.37 -8.26 13.00
N ILE A 102 3.03 -7.01 12.67
CA ILE A 102 2.49 -6.61 11.35
C ILE A 102 3.45 -5.62 10.71
N PHE A 103 3.91 -5.97 9.52
CA PHE A 103 4.91 -5.26 8.74
C PHE A 103 4.72 -5.53 7.25
N GLY A 104 5.53 -4.90 6.41
CA GLY A 104 5.42 -5.09 4.98
C GLY A 104 6.29 -4.16 4.17
N GLY A 105 5.94 -4.06 2.89
CA GLY A 105 6.64 -3.23 1.93
C GLY A 105 5.68 -2.61 0.93
N TYR A 106 6.01 -1.40 0.51
CA TYR A 106 5.38 -0.72 -0.61
C TYR A 106 6.28 -0.85 -1.83
N ALA A 107 5.75 -1.44 -2.91
CA ALA A 107 6.41 -1.53 -4.20
C ALA A 107 5.85 -0.42 -5.11
N SER A 108 6.70 0.54 -5.47
CA SER A 108 6.32 1.69 -6.28
C SER A 108 6.06 1.38 -7.75
N GLN A 109 6.48 0.19 -8.20
CA GLN A 109 6.37 -0.29 -9.57
C GLN A 109 5.71 -1.67 -9.59
N ARG A 110 5.28 -2.10 -10.78
CA ARG A 110 4.79 -3.46 -11.00
C ARG A 110 5.85 -4.49 -10.62
N TRP A 111 5.39 -5.66 -10.21
CA TRP A 111 6.28 -6.77 -9.91
C TRP A 111 6.90 -7.31 -11.20
N SER A 112 8.16 -7.72 -11.11
CA SER A 112 8.85 -8.50 -12.14
C SER A 112 9.32 -9.80 -11.50
N PHE A 113 9.04 -10.92 -12.18
CA PHE A 113 9.42 -12.26 -11.75
C PHE A 113 10.66 -12.78 -12.49
N GLU A 114 11.41 -11.89 -13.15
CA GLU A 114 12.63 -12.20 -13.91
C GLU A 114 13.86 -12.50 -13.02
N GLY A 115 13.71 -12.49 -11.69
CA GLY A 115 14.79 -12.75 -10.74
C GLY A 115 15.86 -11.65 -10.65
N ARG A 116 15.57 -10.45 -11.16
CA ARG A 116 16.45 -9.28 -11.10
C ARG A 116 15.92 -8.26 -10.10
N PHE A 117 16.83 -7.54 -9.45
CA PHE A 117 16.45 -6.39 -8.64
C PHE A 117 15.80 -5.33 -9.53
N HIS A 118 14.66 -4.79 -9.07
CA HIS A 118 13.89 -3.78 -9.78
C HIS A 118 13.13 -2.90 -8.76
N GLY A 119 12.78 -1.68 -9.15
CA GLY A 119 12.02 -0.75 -8.33
C GLY A 119 12.49 0.69 -8.47
N THR A 120 11.91 1.57 -7.67
CA THR A 120 12.36 2.97 -7.53
C THR A 120 12.62 3.31 -6.07
N PRO A 121 13.38 4.39 -5.78
CA PRO A 121 13.55 4.90 -4.42
C PRO A 121 12.25 5.31 -3.69
N LYS A 122 11.10 5.35 -4.40
CA LYS A 122 9.78 5.53 -3.77
C LYS A 122 9.29 4.28 -3.03
N SER A 123 9.94 3.13 -3.22
CA SER A 123 9.66 1.90 -2.46
C SER A 123 10.21 2.01 -1.04
N PHE A 124 9.52 1.40 -0.08
CA PHE A 124 9.93 1.42 1.32
C PHE A 124 9.41 0.21 2.09
N LEU A 125 10.11 -0.15 3.15
CA LEU A 125 9.62 -1.11 4.15
C LEU A 125 8.95 -0.37 5.29
N PHE A 126 8.06 -1.04 6.00
CA PHE A 126 7.42 -0.48 7.19
C PHE A 126 7.10 -1.57 8.21
N SER A 127 6.99 -1.16 9.47
CA SER A 127 6.36 -1.96 10.52
C SER A 127 5.30 -1.13 11.22
N ILE A 128 4.07 -1.64 11.22
CA ILE A 128 2.94 -1.01 11.92
C ILE A 128 3.14 -1.18 13.42
N THR A 129 3.49 -2.40 13.82
CA THR A 129 3.68 -2.77 15.23
C THR A 129 4.86 -2.07 15.89
N ARG A 130 5.90 -1.71 15.13
CA ARG A 130 7.03 -0.92 15.62
C ARG A 130 6.97 0.56 15.23
N ASP A 131 5.86 0.99 14.65
CA ASP A 131 5.62 2.37 14.20
C ASP A 131 6.77 2.97 13.36
N CYS A 132 7.39 2.18 12.47
CA CYS A 132 8.55 2.62 11.70
C CYS A 132 8.35 2.51 10.18
N LYS A 133 9.03 3.39 9.45
CA LYS A 133 9.15 3.36 7.99
C LYS A 133 10.64 3.40 7.66
N ILE A 134 11.06 2.52 6.77
CA ILE A 134 12.44 2.38 6.34
C ILE A 134 12.45 2.69 4.83
N PRO A 135 12.74 3.94 4.43
CA PRO A 135 12.82 4.30 3.03
C PRO A 135 14.03 3.63 2.36
N TYR A 136 13.95 3.43 1.04
CA TYR A 136 15.09 2.98 0.26
C TYR A 136 16.13 4.10 0.12
N HIS A 137 17.40 3.79 0.37
CA HIS A 137 18.48 4.77 0.37
C HIS A 137 19.55 4.56 -0.72
N GLY A 138 19.42 3.54 -1.56
CA GLY A 138 20.47 3.15 -2.51
C GLY A 138 21.38 2.10 -1.92
#